data_AF-A0A937W2D4-F1
#
_entry.id   AF-A0A937W2D4-F1
#
_cell.length_a   1.000
_cell.length_b   1.000
_cell.length_c   1.000
_cell.angle_alpha   90.00
_cell.angle_beta   90.00
_cell.angle_gamma   90.00
#
_symmetry.space_group_name_H-M   'P 1'
#
loop_
_entity.id
_entity.type
_entity.pdbx_description
1 polymer ?
#
loop_
_entity_poly.entity_id
_entity_poly.type
_entity_poly.pdbx_seq_one_letter_code
_entity_poly.pdbx_strand_id
1 'polypeptide(L)'
;MRHHIAFQHRMRRWMGLVVLGFWCSAALPGLSLHAAPLWDEGRGIATGNQPIQPAFVELAKQLKPAVVNISSKQTEAKATPRRSPFGGGEENDPFQEFFDRFFGERGNRRRQRPSLGSGFIINSTGYIVTNNHVVEGASEIKVTLASKEEFDAKLVGR
;
A
#
# COMPACT_ATOMS: atom_id res chain seq x y z
N MET A 1 2.29 -29.61 2.48
CA MET A 1 1.02 -28.92 2.13
C MET A 1 1.36 -27.76 1.22
N ARG A 2 1.04 -27.86 -0.07
CA ARG A 2 1.40 -26.89 -1.12
C ARG A 2 0.22 -25.93 -1.33
N HIS A 3 0.44 -24.63 -1.20
CA HIS A 3 -0.48 -23.61 -1.72
C HIS A 3 0.18 -22.94 -2.92
N HIS A 4 -0.49 -23.04 -4.07
CA HIS A 4 -0.08 -22.45 -5.34
C HIS A 4 -0.51 -20.97 -5.38
N ILE A 5 0.42 -20.07 -5.70
CA ILE A 5 0.15 -18.71 -6.17
C ILE A 5 0.67 -18.67 -7.61
N ALA A 6 -0.25 -18.58 -8.57
CA ALA A 6 0.07 -18.42 -9.98
C ALA A 6 -0.12 -16.96 -10.37
N PHE A 7 0.96 -16.31 -10.79
CA PHE A 7 1.01 -14.95 -11.30
C PHE A 7 1.45 -15.01 -12.76
N GLN A 8 0.51 -14.88 -13.71
CA GLN A 8 0.73 -14.69 -15.16
C GLN A 8 -0.56 -14.09 -15.74
N HIS A 9 -0.61 -13.21 -16.75
CA HIS A 9 0.37 -12.79 -17.73
C HIS A 9 -0.02 -11.43 -18.36
N ARG A 10 1.02 -10.67 -18.65
CA ARG A 10 1.25 -9.61 -19.66
C ARG A 10 0.29 -9.53 -20.88
N MET A 11 -0.22 -8.32 -21.10
CA MET A 11 -0.56 -7.59 -22.35
C MET A 11 -0.80 -8.39 -23.65
N ARG A 12 -2.05 -8.31 -24.13
CA ARG A 12 -2.44 -8.56 -25.54
C ARG A 12 -2.08 -7.34 -26.40
N ARG A 13 -1.16 -7.52 -27.34
CA ARG A 13 -1.27 -6.92 -28.68
C ARG A 13 -1.77 -8.05 -29.59
N TRP A 14 -2.48 -7.74 -30.67
CA TRP A 14 -2.30 -8.36 -31.98
C TRP A 14 -3.11 -7.56 -33.00
N MET A 15 -2.48 -7.42 -34.15
CA MET A 15 -2.81 -6.59 -35.29
C MET A 15 -3.16 -7.53 -36.44
N GLY A 16 -4.24 -7.24 -37.16
CA GLY A 16 -4.32 -7.50 -38.61
C GLY A 16 -4.82 -8.86 -39.11
N LEU A 17 -5.94 -8.76 -39.84
CA LEU A 17 -6.19 -9.26 -41.21
C LEU A 17 -6.80 -10.67 -41.46
N VAL A 18 -8.14 -10.65 -41.66
CA VAL A 18 -8.94 -11.10 -42.84
C VAL A 18 -8.33 -12.13 -43.82
N VAL A 19 -9.07 -13.21 -44.15
CA VAL A 19 -9.65 -13.53 -45.50
C VAL A 19 -10.74 -14.64 -45.38
N LEU A 20 -11.75 -14.49 -46.23
CA LEU A 20 -12.97 -15.27 -46.49
C LEU A 20 -12.79 -16.79 -46.72
N GLY A 21 -13.85 -17.53 -46.38
CA GLY A 21 -14.19 -18.83 -46.95
C GLY A 21 -15.68 -19.13 -46.78
N PHE A 22 -16.45 -18.95 -47.85
CA PHE A 22 -17.89 -19.21 -47.97
C PHE A 22 -18.11 -20.71 -48.17
N TRP A 23 -18.91 -21.40 -47.34
CA TRP A 23 -19.61 -22.59 -47.81
C TRP A 23 -20.90 -22.87 -47.04
N CYS A 24 -21.94 -23.17 -47.82
CA CYS A 24 -23.34 -23.22 -47.48
C CYS A 24 -23.76 -24.67 -47.16
N SER A 25 -24.48 -24.91 -46.07
CA SER A 25 -25.51 -25.95 -46.03
C SER A 25 -26.48 -25.75 -44.88
N ALA A 26 -27.75 -25.90 -45.22
CA ALA A 26 -28.91 -25.52 -44.46
C ALA A 26 -29.22 -26.47 -43.29
N ALA A 27 -29.53 -25.89 -42.12
CA ALA A 27 -30.39 -26.52 -41.10
C ALA A 27 -30.84 -25.47 -40.05
N LEU A 28 -32.16 -25.23 -39.98
CA LEU A 28 -32.94 -24.64 -38.86
C LEU A 28 -32.46 -23.29 -38.26
N PRO A 29 -32.98 -22.13 -38.71
CA PRO A 29 -32.79 -20.87 -38.00
C PRO A 29 -33.83 -20.77 -36.88
N GLY A 30 -33.53 -21.28 -35.69
CA GLY A 30 -34.58 -21.36 -34.67
C GLY A 30 -34.20 -21.66 -33.24
N LEU A 31 -32.97 -21.41 -32.79
CA LEU A 31 -32.65 -21.09 -31.40
C LEU A 31 -31.17 -20.68 -31.29
N SER A 32 -30.85 -19.44 -31.68
CA SER A 32 -29.56 -18.88 -31.27
C SER A 32 -29.66 -18.58 -29.78
N LEU A 33 -29.13 -19.47 -28.93
CA LEU A 33 -28.70 -19.10 -27.58
C LEU A 33 -27.64 -18.02 -27.73
N HIS A 34 -28.08 -16.76 -27.88
CA HIS A 34 -27.24 -15.63 -27.58
C HIS A 34 -26.99 -15.73 -26.08
N ALA A 35 -25.84 -16.30 -25.70
CA ALA A 35 -25.31 -16.14 -24.38
C ALA A 35 -25.20 -14.62 -24.17
N ALA A 36 -26.16 -14.06 -23.43
CA ALA A 36 -26.05 -12.69 -22.98
C ALA A 36 -24.69 -12.56 -22.29
N PRO A 37 -23.93 -11.48 -22.55
CA PRO A 37 -22.64 -11.30 -21.91
C PRO A 37 -22.83 -11.44 -20.39
N LEU A 38 -21.96 -12.24 -19.76
CA LEU A 38 -21.98 -12.50 -18.31
C LEU A 38 -21.68 -11.23 -17.49
N TRP A 39 -21.35 -10.13 -18.16
CA TRP A 39 -21.20 -8.82 -17.58
C TRP A 39 -21.96 -7.81 -18.46
N ASP A 40 -22.98 -7.20 -17.88
CA ASP A 40 -23.54 -5.95 -18.38
C ASP A 40 -22.54 -4.86 -18.02
N GLU A 41 -21.85 -4.29 -19.02
CA GLU A 41 -21.17 -3.01 -18.86
C GLU A 41 -22.28 -1.98 -18.66
N GLY A 42 -22.76 -1.88 -17.42
CA GLY A 42 -23.93 -1.11 -17.05
C GLY A 42 -23.91 0.20 -17.79
N ARG A 43 -24.95 0.43 -18.61
CA ARG A 43 -25.15 1.66 -19.37
C ARG A 43 -24.76 2.81 -18.46
N GLY A 44 -23.65 3.47 -18.81
CA GLY A 44 -23.09 4.54 -18.02
C GLY A 44 -24.24 5.45 -17.61
N ILE A 45 -24.40 5.66 -16.31
CA ILE A 45 -25.42 6.55 -15.80
C ILE A 45 -25.20 7.85 -16.55
N ALA A 46 -26.12 8.19 -17.45
CA ALA A 46 -26.15 9.47 -18.11
C ALA A 46 -26.55 10.49 -17.04
N THR A 47 -25.64 10.75 -16.09
CA THR A 47 -25.70 11.91 -15.23
C THR A 47 -25.64 13.08 -16.17
N GLY A 48 -26.76 13.80 -16.28
CA GLY A 48 -26.87 15.01 -17.07
C GLY A 48 -25.67 15.92 -16.83
N ASN A 49 -25.30 16.64 -17.89
CA ASN A 49 -24.13 17.45 -18.18
C ASN A 49 -23.63 18.42 -17.08
N GLN A 50 -23.49 17.96 -15.83
CA GLN A 50 -22.81 18.67 -14.77
C GLN A 50 -21.31 18.49 -15.04
N PRO A 51 -20.54 19.58 -15.12
CA PRO A 51 -19.10 19.45 -15.17
C PRO A 51 -18.67 18.65 -13.93
N ILE A 52 -18.11 17.47 -14.16
CA ILE A 52 -17.71 16.49 -13.12
C ILE A 52 -16.71 17.11 -12.13
N GLN A 53 -16.01 18.16 -12.57
CA GLN A 53 -14.95 18.84 -11.83
C GLN A 53 -15.45 19.58 -10.57
N PRO A 54 -16.43 20.52 -10.64
CA PRO A 54 -16.94 21.18 -9.44
C PRO A 54 -17.58 20.22 -8.42
N ALA A 55 -18.35 19.23 -8.89
CA ALA A 55 -18.97 18.24 -7.99
C ALA A 55 -17.93 17.41 -7.22
N PHE A 56 -16.85 16.98 -7.89
CA PHE A 56 -15.76 16.26 -7.24
C PHE A 56 -15.01 17.14 -6.22
N VAL A 57 -14.76 18.41 -6.57
CA VAL A 57 -14.08 19.36 -5.67
C VAL A 57 -14.91 19.61 -4.41
N GLU A 58 -16.23 19.74 -4.52
CA GLU A 58 -17.13 19.90 -3.38
C GLU A 58 -17.12 18.68 -2.49
N LEU A 59 -17.22 17.48 -3.06
CA LEU A 59 -17.16 16.24 -2.30
C LEU A 59 -15.81 16.07 -1.60
N ALA A 60 -14.70 16.35 -2.30
CA ALA A 60 -13.37 16.30 -1.71
C ALA A 60 -13.22 17.29 -0.53
N LYS A 61 -13.78 18.50 -0.63
CA LYS A 61 -13.80 19.47 0.47
C LYS A 61 -14.58 18.95 1.68
N GLN A 62 -15.72 18.31 1.45
CA GLN A 62 -16.55 17.74 2.51
C GLN A 62 -15.90 16.53 3.20
N LEU A 63 -15.20 15.68 2.44
CA LEU A 63 -14.60 14.44 2.95
C LEU A 63 -13.17 14.62 3.50
N LYS A 64 -12.47 15.69 3.12
CA LYS A 64 -11.10 15.97 3.57
C LYS A 64 -10.89 15.85 5.09
N PRO A 65 -11.80 16.32 5.96
CA PRO A 65 -11.64 16.20 7.42
C PRO A 65 -11.62 14.76 7.94
N ALA A 66 -12.15 13.79 7.18
CA ALA A 66 -12.14 12.37 7.57
C ALA A 66 -10.78 11.70 7.34
N VAL A 67 -9.87 12.33 6.59
CA VAL A 67 -8.54 11.78 6.28
C VAL A 67 -7.52 12.30 7.28
N VAL A 68 -6.69 11.39 7.78
CA VAL A 68 -5.64 11.70 8.75
C VAL A 68 -4.27 11.26 8.25
N ASN A 69 -3.24 11.94 8.72
CA ASN A 69 -1.86 11.51 8.57
C ASN A 69 -1.45 10.69 9.80
N ILE A 70 -0.72 9.61 9.59
CA ILE A 70 -0.30 8.68 10.63
C ILE A 70 1.22 8.58 10.58
N SER A 71 1.85 8.88 11.70
CA SER A 71 3.28 8.72 11.92
C SER A 71 3.50 7.70 13.01
N SER A 72 4.22 6.64 12.72
CA SER A 72 4.55 5.62 13.69
C SER A 72 6.06 5.48 13.85
N LYS A 73 6.50 5.16 15.05
CA LYS A 73 7.91 4.91 15.34
C LYS A 73 8.07 3.52 15.90
N GLN A 74 8.90 2.74 15.25
CA GLN A 74 9.37 1.48 15.79
C GLN A 74 10.66 1.73 16.57
N THR A 75 10.61 1.54 17.88
CA THR A 75 11.80 1.65 18.72
C THR A 75 12.37 0.25 18.94
N GLU A 76 13.25 -0.21 18.05
CA GLU A 76 13.90 -1.53 18.17
C GLU A 76 14.54 -1.66 19.56
N ALA A 77 14.21 -2.70 20.31
CA ALA A 77 14.83 -2.97 21.61
C ALA A 77 16.31 -3.27 21.37
N LYS A 78 17.18 -2.50 22.05
CA LYS A 78 18.63 -2.67 22.23
C LYS A 78 19.23 -3.76 21.33
N ALA A 79 19.82 -3.36 20.20
CA ALA A 79 20.73 -4.25 19.50
C ALA A 79 21.80 -4.67 20.50
N THR A 80 21.78 -5.93 20.94
CA THR A 80 22.92 -6.55 21.59
C THR A 80 24.12 -6.24 20.70
N PRO A 81 25.27 -5.76 21.21
CA PRO A 81 26.40 -5.43 20.37
C PRO A 81 26.75 -6.68 19.58
N ARG A 82 26.35 -6.71 18.30
CA ARG A 82 26.80 -7.74 17.38
C ARG A 82 28.25 -7.39 17.15
N ARG A 83 29.15 -8.19 17.72
CA ARG A 83 30.52 -8.33 17.21
C ARG A 83 30.39 -8.39 15.68
N SER A 84 31.15 -7.53 15.01
CA SER A 84 31.16 -7.38 13.55
C SER A 84 31.16 -8.75 12.86
N PRO A 85 30.42 -8.94 11.75
CA PRO A 85 30.51 -10.16 10.93
C PRO A 85 31.89 -10.31 10.26
N PHE A 86 32.67 -9.23 10.22
CA PHE A 86 34.11 -9.29 10.00
C PHE A 86 34.77 -9.67 11.32
N GLY A 87 34.62 -10.93 11.71
CA GLY A 87 35.42 -11.51 12.78
C GLY A 87 36.89 -11.51 12.38
N GLY A 88 37.75 -11.14 13.32
CA GLY A 88 39.19 -11.39 13.24
C GLY A 88 40.03 -10.13 13.20
N GLY A 89 40.08 -9.40 14.30
CA GLY A 89 41.22 -8.55 14.61
C GLY A 89 41.65 -8.94 16.02
N GLU A 90 42.92 -9.31 16.19
CA GLU A 90 43.52 -9.47 17.51
C GLU A 90 43.18 -8.25 18.38
N GLU A 91 43.04 -8.45 19.69
CA GLU A 91 42.56 -7.46 20.67
C GLU A 91 43.42 -6.17 20.75
N ASN A 92 44.44 -6.02 19.88
CA ASN A 92 45.43 -4.95 19.85
C ASN A 92 45.78 -4.46 18.42
N ASP A 93 44.84 -4.43 17.45
CA ASP A 93 45.11 -3.77 16.16
C ASP A 93 45.04 -2.22 16.32
N PRO A 94 46.16 -1.48 16.13
CA PRO A 94 46.18 -0.01 16.23
C PRO A 94 45.19 0.68 15.28
N PHE A 95 44.86 0.03 14.16
CA PHE A 95 43.90 0.54 13.20
C PHE A 95 42.46 0.50 13.73
N GLN A 96 42.13 -0.54 14.49
CA GLN A 96 40.82 -0.69 15.10
C GLN A 96 40.62 0.30 16.26
N GLU A 97 41.66 0.56 17.06
CA GLU A 97 41.61 1.56 18.12
C GLU A 97 41.49 3.00 17.57
N PHE A 98 42.15 3.31 16.45
CA PHE A 98 41.97 4.58 15.73
C PHE A 98 40.53 4.73 15.21
N PHE A 99 39.98 3.68 14.61
CA PHE A 99 38.62 3.68 14.09
C PHE A 99 37.57 3.81 15.21
N ASP A 100 37.77 3.15 16.34
CA ASP A 100 36.89 3.24 17.52
C ASP A 100 36.98 4.62 18.21
N ARG A 101 38.17 5.23 18.30
CA ARG A 101 38.29 6.62 18.81
C ARG A 101 37.64 7.66 17.89
N PHE A 102 37.64 7.43 16.58
CA PHE A 102 37.11 8.39 15.60
C PHE A 102 35.64 8.17 15.24
N PHE A 103 35.15 6.92 15.32
CA PHE A 103 33.80 6.51 14.89
C PHE A 103 32.99 5.74 15.96
N GLY A 104 33.63 5.25 17.03
CA GLY A 104 33.04 4.32 18.01
C GLY A 104 31.91 4.92 18.85
N GLU A 105 31.80 6.24 18.94
CA GLU A 105 30.73 6.90 19.71
C GLU A 105 29.43 7.16 18.92
N ARG A 106 29.29 6.56 17.73
CA ARG A 106 28.02 6.56 16.97
C ARG A 106 27.27 5.22 17.03
N GLY A 107 27.81 4.22 17.74
CA GLY A 107 27.41 2.82 17.62
C GLY A 107 26.13 2.39 18.33
N ASN A 108 25.52 3.21 19.21
CA ASN A 108 24.38 2.74 20.02
C ASN A 108 23.13 3.63 19.94
N ARG A 109 22.98 4.40 18.85
CA ARG A 109 21.73 5.11 18.62
C ARG A 109 20.69 4.09 18.18
N ARG A 110 19.77 3.76 19.10
CA ARG A 110 18.55 3.00 18.85
C ARG A 110 17.98 3.47 17.52
N ARG A 111 18.06 2.63 16.48
CA ARG A 111 17.60 2.98 15.14
C ARG A 111 16.07 3.07 15.22
N GLN A 112 15.56 4.29 15.32
CA GLN A 112 14.13 4.55 15.18
C GLN A 112 13.83 4.47 13.68
N ARG A 113 12.96 3.54 13.30
CA ARG A 113 12.41 3.51 11.95
C ARG A 113 11.06 4.23 11.97
N PRO A 114 10.97 5.45 11.42
CA PRO A 114 9.67 6.08 11.24
C PRO A 114 8.92 5.40 10.10
N SER A 115 7.62 5.21 10.27
CA SER A 115 6.68 4.86 9.21
C SER A 115 5.68 6.01 9.07
N LEU A 116 5.30 6.31 7.84
CA LEU A 116 4.34 7.35 7.51
C LEU A 116 3.25 6.76 6.63
N GLY A 117 2.01 7.16 6.86
CA GLY A 117 0.87 6.71 6.09
C GLY A 117 -0.34 7.61 6.27
N SER A 118 -1.42 7.27 5.58
CA SER A 118 -2.73 7.89 5.77
C SER A 118 -3.69 6.93 6.45
N GLY A 119 -4.76 7.48 7.00
CA GLY A 119 -5.89 6.71 7.49
C GLY A 119 -7.20 7.48 7.39
N PHE A 120 -8.28 6.81 7.76
CA PHE A 120 -9.63 7.37 7.74
C PHE A 120 -10.30 7.22 9.10
N ILE A 121 -10.95 8.28 9.56
CA ILE A 121 -11.83 8.25 10.73
C ILE A 121 -13.14 7.58 10.32
N ILE A 122 -13.49 6.47 10.97
CA ILE A 122 -14.68 5.67 10.62
C ILE A 122 -15.86 5.91 11.56
N ASN A 123 -15.65 6.52 12.72
CA ASN A 123 -16.74 6.84 13.65
C ASN A 123 -16.43 8.09 14.50
N SER A 124 -17.47 8.61 15.15
CA SER A 124 -17.37 9.79 16.04
C SER A 124 -16.58 9.53 17.31
N THR A 125 -16.38 8.26 17.70
CA THR A 125 -15.57 7.89 18.86
C THR A 125 -14.06 7.93 18.59
N GLY A 126 -13.65 8.15 17.33
CA GLY A 126 -12.23 8.34 16.95
C GLY A 126 -11.50 7.07 16.51
N TYR A 127 -12.21 6.05 16.04
CA TYR A 127 -11.56 4.88 15.42
C TYR A 127 -11.03 5.25 14.03
N ILE A 128 -9.81 4.81 13.76
CA ILE A 128 -9.10 5.08 12.52
C ILE A 128 -8.70 3.77 11.87
N VAL A 129 -8.94 3.66 10.56
CA VAL A 129 -8.46 2.55 9.73
C VAL A 129 -7.26 3.02 8.92
N THR A 130 -6.20 2.21 8.93
CA THR A 130 -5.00 2.40 8.11
C THR A 130 -4.47 1.04 7.64
N ASN A 131 -3.43 1.05 6.84
CA ASN A 131 -2.78 -0.18 6.41
C ASN A 131 -1.94 -0.78 7.55
N ASN A 132 -1.93 -2.10 7.67
CA ASN A 132 -1.18 -2.82 8.71
C ASN A 132 0.31 -2.42 8.74
N HIS A 133 0.97 -2.31 7.58
CA HIS A 133 2.40 -1.97 7.53
C HIS A 133 2.75 -0.57 8.08
N VAL A 134 1.77 0.32 8.22
CA VAL A 134 1.96 1.65 8.81
C VAL A 134 2.11 1.54 10.33
N VAL A 135 1.42 0.60 10.95
CA VAL A 135 1.32 0.45 12.42
C VAL A 135 1.99 -0.81 12.96
N GLU A 136 2.46 -1.71 12.09
CA GLU A 136 3.09 -2.96 12.47
C GLU A 136 4.39 -2.73 13.26
N GLY A 137 4.44 -3.28 14.49
CA GLY A 137 5.60 -3.16 15.37
C GLY A 137 5.86 -1.74 15.89
N ALA A 138 4.92 -0.80 15.68
CA ALA A 138 5.03 0.55 16.17
C ALA A 138 4.96 0.59 17.71
N SER A 139 5.92 1.27 18.33
CA SER A 139 5.93 1.56 19.76
C SER A 139 5.23 2.89 20.11
N GLU A 140 5.21 3.82 19.16
CA GLU A 140 4.50 5.10 19.26
C GLU A 140 3.73 5.31 17.95
N ILE A 141 2.47 5.72 18.04
CA ILE A 141 1.63 6.07 16.89
C ILE A 141 1.05 7.47 17.16
N LYS A 142 1.36 8.41 16.28
CA LYS A 142 0.80 9.76 16.27
C LYS A 142 -0.10 9.93 15.05
N VAL A 143 -1.24 10.58 15.28
CA VAL A 143 -2.21 10.92 14.24
C VAL A 143 -2.28 12.43 14.14
N THR A 144 -2.13 12.97 12.94
CA THR A 144 -2.31 14.39 12.66
C THR A 144 -3.58 14.59 11.83
N LEU A 145 -4.52 15.37 12.36
CA LEU A 145 -5.75 15.74 11.67
C LEU A 145 -5.48 16.80 10.59
N ALA A 146 -6.46 17.01 9.71
CA ALA A 146 -6.41 18.10 8.73
C ALA A 146 -6.33 19.50 9.37
N SER A 147 -6.77 19.65 10.63
CA SER A 147 -6.63 20.86 11.45
C SER A 147 -5.21 21.10 11.96
N LYS A 148 -4.27 20.17 11.70
CA LYS A 148 -2.89 20.10 12.24
C LYS A 148 -2.80 19.75 13.72
N GLU A 149 -3.90 19.35 14.33
CA GLU A 149 -3.90 18.81 15.69
C GLU A 149 -3.32 17.40 15.71
N GLU A 150 -2.49 17.11 16.71
CA GLU A 150 -1.82 15.83 16.88
C GLU A 150 -2.37 15.07 18.09
N PHE A 151 -2.59 13.77 17.92
CA PHE A 151 -3.11 12.87 18.94
C PHE A 151 -2.29 11.59 19.02
N ASP A 152 -2.08 11.10 20.24
CA ASP A 152 -1.49 9.78 20.44
C ASP A 152 -2.58 8.70 20.25
N ALA A 153 -2.28 7.70 19.44
CA ALA A 153 -3.20 6.61 19.12
C ALA A 153 -2.73 5.28 19.68
N LYS A 154 -3.68 4.39 19.96
CA LYS A 154 -3.43 3.02 20.41
C LYS A 154 -3.94 2.04 19.36
N LEU A 155 -3.16 0.99 19.11
CA LEU A 155 -3.58 -0.10 18.25
C LEU A 155 -4.66 -0.94 18.96
N VAL A 156 -5.84 -1.05 18.35
CA VAL A 156 -6.98 -1.81 18.91
C VAL A 156 -7.13 -3.20 18.24
N GLY A 157 -6.69 -3.35 16.98
CA GLY A 157 -6.73 -4.63 16.24
C GLY A 157 -5.93 -4.56 14.91
N ARG A 158 -5.66 -5.73 14.31
CA ARG A 158 -4.95 -5.90 13.02
C ARG A 158 -5.60 -6.98 12.17
#